data_AF-A0A497API6-F1
#
_entry.id   AF-A0A497API6-F1
#
_cell.length_a   1.000
_cell.length_b   1.000
_cell.length_c   1.000
_cell.angle_alpha   90.00
_cell.angle_beta   90.00
_cell.angle_gamma   90.00
#
_symmetry.space_group_name_H-M   'P 1'
#
loop_
_entity.id
_entity.type
_entity.pdbx_description
1 polymer ?
#
loop_
_entity_poly.entity_id
_entity_poly.type
_entity_poly.pdbx_seq_one_letter_code
_entity_poly.pdbx_strand_id
1 'polypeptide(L)'
;MQRWVLLGTIVTVGISLWLGAVTARTGEGGYALLRVEARHRRASTSDGCPTVPNTPYFTIAYGAVLVDGTDAPVGTIVEAVSPRGDVGGCFEVSTAGHYGAMYIYGEDASADPPIPGMRDGEEVIFYVNGVGATASPVLSWHDDHDLHEVNLCASSSAPT
;
A
#
# COMPACT_ATOMS: atom_id res chain seq x y z
N MET A 1 33.95 1.81 -48.80
CA MET A 1 34.59 0.60 -49.38
C MET A 1 34.60 -0.42 -48.26
N GLN A 2 33.70 -1.40 -48.20
CA GLN A 2 33.82 -2.69 -48.88
C GLN A 2 32.44 -3.39 -48.89
N ARG A 3 32.03 -3.89 -50.06
CA ARG A 3 30.84 -4.71 -50.29
C ARG A 3 31.05 -6.13 -49.76
N TRP A 4 30.01 -6.73 -49.18
CA TRP A 4 29.84 -8.18 -49.14
C TRP A 4 28.45 -8.53 -49.67
N VAL A 5 28.41 -9.34 -50.72
CA VAL A 5 27.23 -9.91 -51.38
C VAL A 5 27.45 -11.42 -51.39
N LEU A 6 26.54 -12.21 -50.83
CA LEU A 6 26.19 -13.61 -51.19
C LEU A 6 24.80 -13.88 -50.56
N LEU A 7 23.67 -13.85 -51.30
CA LEU A 7 23.09 -14.90 -52.16
C LEU A 7 23.01 -16.30 -51.50
N GLY A 8 21.78 -16.74 -51.24
CA GLY A 8 21.45 -18.08 -50.77
C GLY A 8 19.94 -18.33 -50.83
N THR A 9 19.42 -18.59 -52.03
CA THR A 9 18.05 -19.06 -52.29
C THR A 9 17.99 -20.57 -52.00
N ILE A 10 17.03 -21.04 -51.20
CA ILE A 10 16.58 -22.43 -51.22
C ILE A 10 15.05 -22.45 -51.29
N VAL A 11 14.56 -23.28 -52.20
CA VAL A 11 13.16 -23.45 -52.64
C VAL A 11 12.66 -24.83 -52.19
N THR A 12 11.36 -24.89 -51.86
CA THR A 12 10.45 -26.07 -51.71
C THR A 12 10.72 -27.03 -50.53
N VAL A 13 9.73 -27.63 -49.84
CA VAL A 13 8.59 -28.45 -50.30
C VAL A 13 7.45 -28.39 -49.27
N GLY A 14 6.20 -28.33 -49.75
CA GLY A 14 5.00 -28.35 -48.90
C GLY A 14 4.63 -29.75 -48.37
N ILE A 15 3.92 -29.80 -47.25
CA ILE A 15 3.11 -30.96 -46.85
C ILE A 15 1.75 -30.49 -46.35
N SER A 16 0.77 -31.23 -46.84
CA SER A 16 -0.66 -30.99 -46.91
C SER A 16 -1.42 -30.92 -45.59
N LEU A 17 -2.62 -30.35 -45.71
CA LEU A 17 -3.72 -30.24 -44.76
C LEU A 17 -3.96 -31.50 -43.92
N TRP A 18 -4.26 -31.28 -42.64
CA TRP A 18 -5.22 -32.08 -41.90
C TRP A 18 -6.47 -31.24 -41.64
N LEU A 19 -7.56 -31.56 -42.35
CA LEU A 19 -8.91 -31.24 -41.90
C LEU A 19 -9.23 -32.17 -40.72
N GLY A 20 -9.33 -31.61 -39.53
CA GLY A 20 -9.98 -32.22 -38.38
C GLY A 20 -11.02 -31.26 -37.84
N ALA A 21 -12.21 -31.23 -38.44
CA ALA A 21 -13.36 -30.57 -37.86
C ALA A 21 -13.79 -31.36 -36.62
N VAL A 22 -13.49 -30.84 -35.42
CA VAL A 22 -14.10 -31.30 -34.17
C VAL A 22 -15.29 -30.40 -33.89
N THR A 23 -16.48 -30.86 -34.26
CA THR A 23 -17.76 -30.33 -33.78
C THR A 23 -18.25 -31.16 -32.60
N ALA A 24 -18.28 -30.55 -31.42
CA ALA A 24 -19.15 -30.87 -30.28
C ALA A 24 -18.65 -30.02 -29.10
N ARG A 25 -19.45 -29.44 -28.22
CA ARG A 25 -20.89 -29.44 -28.01
C ARG A 25 -21.12 -28.24 -27.09
N THR A 26 -22.25 -27.56 -27.26
CA THR A 26 -22.77 -26.55 -26.34
C THR A 26 -22.69 -27.01 -24.89
N GLY A 27 -21.98 -26.24 -24.07
CA GLY A 27 -22.02 -26.31 -22.62
C GLY A 27 -22.16 -24.89 -22.10
N GLU A 28 -23.39 -24.40 -22.07
CA GLU A 28 -23.75 -23.19 -21.34
C GLU A 28 -23.49 -23.46 -19.85
N GLY A 29 -22.47 -22.79 -19.35
CA GLY A 29 -22.08 -22.83 -17.94
C GLY A 29 -21.34 -21.54 -17.63
N GLY A 30 -21.98 -20.41 -17.94
CA GLY A 30 -21.49 -19.09 -17.59
C GLY A 30 -21.55 -18.90 -16.09
N TYR A 31 -20.50 -19.32 -15.38
CA TYR A 31 -20.16 -18.74 -14.09
C TYR A 31 -19.56 -17.36 -14.33
N ALA A 32 -20.44 -16.42 -14.65
CA ALA A 32 -20.21 -15.01 -14.37
C ALA A 32 -20.30 -14.84 -12.84
N LEU A 33 -19.20 -15.10 -12.14
CA LEU A 33 -19.04 -14.69 -10.75
C LEU A 33 -17.80 -13.83 -10.65
N LEU A 34 -18.08 -12.54 -10.82
CA LEU A 34 -17.43 -11.39 -10.22
C LEU A 34 -15.89 -11.43 -10.32
N ARG A 35 -15.37 -10.69 -11.31
CA ARG A 35 -14.20 -9.87 -11.02
C ARG A 35 -14.55 -9.08 -9.76
N VAL A 36 -14.05 -9.52 -8.61
CA VAL A 36 -13.76 -8.59 -7.52
C VAL A 36 -12.61 -7.75 -8.08
N GLU A 37 -12.96 -6.79 -8.93
CA GLU A 37 -12.14 -5.61 -9.11
C GLU A 37 -11.98 -5.10 -7.69
N ALA A 38 -10.76 -5.26 -7.15
CA ALA A 38 -10.41 -4.78 -5.85
C ALA A 38 -10.85 -3.31 -5.79
N ARG A 39 -12.00 -3.07 -5.16
CA ARG A 39 -12.49 -1.74 -4.82
C ARG A 39 -11.66 -1.22 -3.66
N HIS A 40 -10.35 -1.17 -3.83
CA HIS A 40 -9.40 -0.51 -2.94
C HIS A 40 -8.27 0.10 -3.78
N ARG A 41 -8.58 0.64 -4.96
CA ARG A 41 -7.89 1.88 -5.36
C ARG A 41 -8.59 3.04 -4.66
N ARG A 42 -8.36 3.16 -3.35
CA ARG A 42 -8.21 4.52 -2.82
C ARG A 42 -6.76 4.89 -3.10
N ALA A 43 -6.48 5.24 -4.35
CA ALA A 43 -5.50 6.28 -4.60
C ALA A 43 -6.14 7.56 -4.03
N SER A 44 -6.23 7.61 -2.71
CA SER A 44 -6.45 8.82 -1.96
C SER A 44 -5.14 9.57 -2.18
N THR A 45 -5.13 10.51 -3.11
CA THR A 45 -4.27 11.68 -2.92
C THR A 45 -4.66 12.20 -1.55
N SER A 46 -3.88 11.87 -0.52
CA SER A 46 -4.16 12.28 0.84
C SER A 46 -4.13 13.80 0.84
N ASP A 47 -5.29 14.45 0.88
CA ASP A 47 -5.48 15.91 0.92
C ASP A 47 -5.02 16.51 2.28
N GLY A 48 -4.00 15.91 2.89
CA GLY A 48 -3.56 16.17 4.25
C GLY A 48 -3.91 15.03 5.21
N CYS A 49 -3.63 15.27 6.49
CA CYS A 49 -4.00 14.34 7.55
C CYS A 49 -5.51 14.37 7.83
N PRO A 50 -6.18 13.21 7.93
CA PRO A 50 -7.54 13.17 8.43
C PRO A 50 -7.60 13.64 9.89
N THR A 51 -8.76 14.12 10.32
CA THR A 51 -8.99 14.41 11.74
C THR A 51 -8.99 13.10 12.53
N VAL A 52 -8.03 12.96 13.44
CA VAL A 52 -7.94 11.84 14.37
C VAL A 52 -8.43 12.33 15.74
N PRO A 53 -9.56 11.81 16.25
CA PRO A 53 -10.03 12.16 17.59
C PRO A 53 -9.02 11.73 18.65
N ASN A 54 -8.73 12.61 19.60
CA ASN A 54 -7.86 12.27 20.71
C ASN A 54 -8.60 11.43 21.75
N THR A 55 -7.91 10.44 22.30
CA THR A 55 -8.36 9.65 23.45
C THR A 55 -7.32 9.75 24.56
N PRO A 56 -7.65 9.39 25.82
CA PRO A 56 -6.65 9.32 26.88
C PRO A 56 -5.67 8.17 26.71
N TYR A 57 -5.90 7.27 25.73
CA TYR A 57 -5.08 6.10 25.48
C TYR A 57 -4.17 6.36 24.29
N PHE A 58 -2.85 6.35 24.46
CA PHE A 58 -1.95 6.60 23.33
C PHE A 58 -0.54 6.05 23.52
N THR A 59 0.11 5.87 22.37
CA THR A 59 1.56 5.77 22.25
C THR A 59 2.05 6.84 21.27
N ILE A 60 3.36 7.08 21.20
CA ILE A 60 3.96 8.10 20.33
C ILE A 60 5.00 7.43 19.44
N ALA A 61 4.90 7.63 18.12
CA ALA A 61 5.91 7.17 17.17
C ALA A 61 6.64 8.36 16.52
N TYR A 62 7.94 8.21 16.26
CA TYR A 62 8.75 9.16 15.49
C TYR A 62 9.82 8.40 14.70
N GLY A 63 10.42 9.01 13.68
CA GLY A 63 11.55 8.37 13.01
C GLY A 63 11.82 8.91 11.61
N ALA A 64 12.74 8.21 10.92
CA ALA A 64 13.01 8.47 9.51
C ALA A 64 11.89 7.92 8.63
N VAL A 65 11.64 8.59 7.50
CA VAL A 65 10.68 8.15 6.48
C VAL A 65 11.28 8.33 5.09
N LEU A 66 11.37 7.22 4.36
CA LEU A 66 11.92 7.16 3.01
C LEU A 66 10.85 6.77 2.00
N VAL A 67 10.88 7.41 0.84
CA VAL A 67 10.11 7.03 -0.36
C VAL A 67 11.10 6.68 -1.46
N ASP A 68 11.03 5.45 -1.96
CA ASP A 68 11.96 4.90 -2.97
C ASP A 68 13.44 5.06 -2.58
N GLY A 69 13.73 4.92 -1.27
CA GLY A 69 15.08 5.04 -0.73
C GLY A 69 15.61 6.48 -0.61
N THR A 70 14.76 7.47 -0.85
CA THR A 70 15.08 8.91 -0.72
C THR A 70 14.29 9.52 0.42
N ASP A 71 14.82 10.55 1.07
CA ASP A 71 14.11 11.30 2.11
C ASP A 71 12.73 11.73 1.63
N ALA A 72 11.68 11.38 2.40
CA ALA A 72 10.34 11.80 2.04
C ALA A 72 10.24 13.33 2.05
N PRO A 73 9.65 13.96 1.01
CA PRO A 73 9.53 15.41 0.94
C PRO A 73 8.58 15.95 2.00
N VAL A 74 8.74 17.24 2.33
CA VAL A 74 7.76 18.00 3.13
C VAL A 74 6.37 17.92 2.48
N GLY A 75 5.34 17.73 3.30
CA GLY A 75 3.96 17.48 2.87
C GLY A 75 3.60 16.01 2.68
N THR A 76 4.57 15.08 2.85
CA THR A 76 4.27 13.64 2.88
C THR A 76 3.37 13.32 4.08
N ILE A 77 2.33 12.52 3.84
CA ILE A 77 1.40 12.09 4.89
C ILE A 77 1.80 10.70 5.39
N VAL A 78 1.97 10.58 6.71
CA VAL A 78 2.21 9.33 7.41
C VAL A 78 0.98 9.00 8.24
N GLU A 79 0.35 7.86 7.99
CA GLU A 79 -0.83 7.39 8.73
C GLU A 79 -0.48 6.14 9.53
N ALA A 80 -0.98 6.06 10.76
CA ALA A 80 -0.93 4.88 11.62
C ALA A 80 -2.32 4.27 11.72
N VAL A 81 -2.45 3.01 11.29
CA VAL A 81 -3.74 2.34 11.09
C VAL A 81 -3.75 1.01 11.83
N SER A 82 -4.88 0.71 12.48
CA SER A 82 -5.09 -0.60 13.13
C SER A 82 -5.27 -1.72 12.09
N PRO A 83 -5.07 -2.99 12.46
CA PRO A 83 -5.40 -4.13 11.60
C PRO A 83 -6.88 -4.18 11.17
N ARG A 84 -7.75 -3.42 11.85
CA ARG A 84 -9.18 -3.28 11.55
C ARG A 84 -9.48 -2.14 10.57
N GLY A 85 -8.49 -1.31 10.24
CA GLY A 85 -8.62 -0.17 9.33
C GLY A 85 -8.97 1.15 10.01
N ASP A 86 -8.89 1.22 11.35
CA ASP A 86 -9.12 2.46 12.11
C ASP A 86 -7.85 3.33 12.08
N VAL A 87 -7.95 4.60 11.70
CA VAL A 87 -6.81 5.53 11.72
C VAL A 87 -6.63 6.06 13.13
N GLY A 88 -5.57 5.61 13.81
CA GLY A 88 -5.22 6.03 15.16
C GLY A 88 -4.26 7.21 15.21
N GLY A 89 -3.57 7.53 14.11
CA GLY A 89 -2.63 8.64 14.05
C GLY A 89 -2.37 9.13 12.63
N CYS A 90 -2.04 10.41 12.49
CA CYS A 90 -1.56 10.97 11.24
C CYS A 90 -0.55 12.10 11.47
N PHE A 91 0.48 12.16 10.64
CA PHE A 91 1.49 13.20 10.65
C PHE A 91 1.81 13.69 9.23
N GLU A 92 1.85 15.02 9.04
CA GLU A 92 2.37 15.65 7.83
C GLU A 92 3.86 16.00 8.03
N VAL A 93 4.72 15.42 7.21
CA VAL A 93 6.17 15.64 7.24
C VAL A 93 6.48 17.13 7.07
N SER A 94 7.08 17.73 8.10
CA SER A 94 7.50 19.14 8.11
C SER A 94 9.01 19.32 7.91
N THR A 95 9.79 18.24 8.08
CA THR A 95 11.24 18.18 7.83
C THR A 95 11.51 16.99 6.92
N ALA A 96 12.18 17.21 5.79
CA ALA A 96 12.43 16.13 4.83
C ALA A 96 13.09 14.90 5.51
N GLY A 97 12.60 13.72 5.14
CA GLY A 97 13.11 12.44 5.64
C GLY A 97 12.67 12.07 7.05
N HIS A 98 11.90 12.89 7.76
CA HIS A 98 11.55 12.65 9.16
C HIS A 98 10.09 12.96 9.46
N TYR A 99 9.41 12.05 10.16
CA TYR A 99 8.15 12.35 10.81
C TYR A 99 8.37 12.52 12.31
N GLY A 100 7.67 13.50 12.89
CA GLY A 100 7.84 13.89 14.28
C GLY A 100 7.02 13.02 15.23
N ALA A 101 6.99 13.41 16.50
CA ALA A 101 6.21 12.78 17.57
C ALA A 101 4.71 12.72 17.21
N MET A 102 4.32 11.64 16.54
CA MET A 102 2.96 11.37 16.10
C MET A 102 2.25 10.57 17.18
N TYR A 103 1.18 11.14 17.71
CA TYR A 103 0.29 10.42 18.61
C TYR A 103 -0.47 9.35 17.82
N ILE A 104 -0.51 8.14 18.39
CA ILE A 104 -1.30 7.02 17.88
C ILE A 104 -2.28 6.65 18.99
N TYR A 105 -3.52 7.09 18.82
CA TYR A 105 -4.58 6.96 19.79
C TYR A 105 -5.23 5.57 19.79
N GLY A 106 -5.56 5.13 20.99
CA GLY A 106 -6.31 3.92 21.27
C GLY A 106 -7.82 4.12 21.15
N GLU A 107 -8.53 3.02 20.96
CA GLU A 107 -9.98 2.95 20.99
C GLU A 107 -10.51 3.35 22.38
N ASP A 108 -11.51 4.24 22.41
CA ASP A 108 -12.31 4.52 23.61
C ASP A 108 -13.74 4.04 23.39
N ALA A 109 -14.01 2.81 23.82
CA ALA A 109 -15.33 2.20 23.76
C ALA A 109 -16.31 2.75 24.81
N SER A 110 -15.83 3.55 25.77
CA SER A 110 -16.64 4.15 26.84
C SER A 110 -17.23 5.52 26.46
N ALA A 111 -16.67 6.16 25.44
CA ALA A 111 -17.19 7.40 24.87
C ALA A 111 -18.57 7.20 24.20
N ASP A 112 -19.34 8.29 24.10
CA ASP A 112 -20.63 8.34 23.39
C ASP A 112 -20.63 9.48 22.34
N PRO A 113 -20.52 9.17 21.03
CA PRO A 113 -20.33 7.83 20.47
C PRO A 113 -18.93 7.24 20.77
N PRO A 114 -18.75 5.90 20.67
CA PRO A 114 -17.44 5.27 20.80
C PRO A 114 -16.42 5.85 19.82
N ILE A 115 -15.18 6.03 20.28
CA ILE A 115 -14.09 6.54 19.46
C ILE A 115 -13.24 5.37 18.96
N PRO A 116 -13.15 5.13 17.64
CA PRO A 116 -12.30 4.08 17.09
C PRO A 116 -10.82 4.44 17.24
N GLY A 117 -9.95 3.43 17.28
CA GLY A 117 -8.51 3.59 17.43
C GLY A 117 -7.83 2.23 17.59
N MET A 118 -6.59 2.24 18.07
CA MET A 118 -5.83 1.01 18.33
C MET A 118 -6.34 0.24 19.57
N ARG A 119 -6.22 -1.08 19.57
CA ARG A 119 -6.39 -1.93 20.77
C ARG A 119 -5.05 -2.44 21.26
N ASP A 120 -4.98 -2.73 22.54
CA ASP A 120 -3.78 -3.26 23.19
C ASP A 120 -3.22 -4.49 22.46
N GLY A 121 -1.93 -4.44 22.13
CA GLY A 121 -1.20 -5.48 21.41
C GLY A 121 -1.42 -5.51 19.89
N GLU A 122 -2.26 -4.64 19.31
CA GLU A 122 -2.39 -4.55 17.85
C GLU A 122 -1.10 -4.01 17.22
N GLU A 123 -0.69 -4.60 16.10
CA GLU A 123 0.40 -4.04 15.28
C GLU A 123 -0.06 -2.74 14.62
N VAL A 124 0.76 -1.70 14.71
CA VAL A 124 0.54 -0.44 13.99
C VAL A 124 0.98 -0.60 12.54
N ILE A 125 0.03 -0.50 11.61
CA ILE A 125 0.30 -0.53 10.17
C ILE A 125 0.49 0.90 9.70
N PHE A 126 1.65 1.18 9.09
CA PHE A 126 1.98 2.51 8.59
C PHE A 126 1.70 2.63 7.10
N TYR A 127 1.16 3.78 6.69
CA TYR A 127 1.03 4.18 5.30
C TYR A 127 1.75 5.51 5.07
N VAL A 128 2.44 5.64 3.94
CA VAL A 128 3.11 6.86 3.49
C VAL A 128 2.49 7.26 2.16
N ASN A 129 1.80 8.40 2.14
CA ASN A 129 0.97 8.86 1.00
C ASN A 129 0.00 7.77 0.52
N GLY A 130 -0.62 7.04 1.45
CA GLY A 130 -1.54 5.94 1.16
C GLY A 130 -0.89 4.64 0.67
N VAL A 131 0.45 4.56 0.59
CA VAL A 131 1.18 3.33 0.27
C VAL A 131 1.69 2.67 1.55
N GLY A 132 1.43 1.36 1.71
CA GLY A 132 1.91 0.63 2.88
C GLY A 132 3.43 0.72 3.03
N ALA A 133 3.87 1.08 4.24
CA ALA A 133 5.27 1.24 4.58
C ALA A 133 5.77 0.08 5.44
N THR A 134 7.03 -0.32 5.23
CA THR A 134 7.71 -1.25 6.15
C THR A 134 8.23 -0.46 7.35
N ALA A 135 7.80 -0.85 8.55
CA ALA A 135 8.25 -0.28 9.81
C ALA A 135 9.43 -1.07 10.41
N SER A 136 10.42 -0.36 10.95
CA SER A 136 11.58 -0.96 11.63
C SER A 136 11.97 -0.14 12.87
N PRO A 137 11.81 -0.69 14.09
CA PRO A 137 11.16 -1.97 14.42
C PRO A 137 9.66 -1.96 14.09
N VAL A 138 9.05 -3.15 14.10
CA VAL A 138 7.58 -3.28 14.13
C VAL A 138 7.09 -2.70 15.47
N LEU A 139 6.01 -1.92 15.42
CA LEU A 139 5.40 -1.31 16.60
C LEU A 139 4.14 -2.09 16.99
N SER A 140 4.15 -2.70 18.17
CA SER A 140 2.94 -3.18 18.85
C SER A 140 2.40 -2.05 19.72
N TRP A 141 1.13 -1.71 19.55
CA TRP A 141 0.49 -0.62 20.27
C TRP A 141 0.17 -1.01 21.71
N HIS A 142 0.53 -0.13 22.63
CA HIS A 142 0.17 -0.19 24.04
C HIS A 142 -0.15 1.21 24.53
N ASP A 143 -0.98 1.32 25.57
CA ASP A 143 -1.21 2.59 26.27
C ASP A 143 -0.05 2.93 27.21
N ASP A 144 1.13 3.17 26.62
CA ASP A 144 2.38 3.39 27.36
C ASP A 144 2.76 4.87 27.49
N HIS A 145 2.16 5.74 26.68
CA HIS A 145 2.47 7.16 26.59
C HIS A 145 3.95 7.46 26.24
N ASP A 146 4.67 6.45 25.73
CA ASP A 146 6.11 6.51 25.48
C ASP A 146 6.42 6.83 24.01
N LEU A 147 7.65 7.28 23.77
CA LEU A 147 8.17 7.52 22.43
C LEU A 147 8.87 6.28 21.87
N HIS A 148 8.44 5.88 20.68
CA HIS A 148 9.02 4.78 19.91
C HIS A 148 9.66 5.31 18.64
N GLU A 149 10.95 5.05 18.47
CA GLU A 149 11.61 5.28 17.19
C GLU A 149 11.23 4.18 16.21
N VAL A 150 10.58 4.54 15.10
CA VAL A 150 10.13 3.62 14.07
C VAL A 150 10.52 4.20 12.71
N ASN A 151 11.42 3.53 12.00
CA ASN A 151 11.84 3.98 10.68
C ASN A 151 10.94 3.37 9.59
N LEU A 152 10.49 4.21 8.65
CA LEU A 152 9.52 3.84 7.63
C LEU A 152 10.16 3.84 6.23
N CYS A 153 9.94 2.77 5.47
CA CYS A 153 10.26 2.71 4.05
C CYS A 153 9.01 2.41 3.22
N ALA A 154 8.68 3.28 2.27
CA ALA A 154 7.62 3.06 1.30
C ALA A 154 8.14 3.17 -0.14
N SER A 155 7.38 2.62 -1.08
CA SER A 155 7.60 2.82 -2.52
C SER A 155 6.58 3.81 -3.06
N SER A 156 6.94 4.60 -4.07
CA SER A 156 5.95 5.43 -4.74
C SER A 156 4.92 4.56 -5.46
N SER A 157 3.65 5.00 -5.46
CA SER A 157 2.67 4.39 -6.36
C SER A 157 2.95 4.89 -7.78
N ALA A 158 3.11 3.97 -8.74
CA ALA A 158 3.36 4.34 -10.13
C ALA A 158 2.22 5.24 -10.66
N PRO A 159 2.53 6.35 -11.35
CA PRO A 159 1.50 7.12 -12.05
C PRO A 159 0.86 6.21 -13.10
N THR A 160 -0.46 6.01 -13.01
CA THR A 160 -1.24 5.25 -14.00
C THR A 160 -1.66 6.18 -15.13
#